data_AF-B5RKE0-F1
#
_entry.id   AF-B5RKE0-F1
#
_cell.length_a   1.000
_cell.length_b   1.000
_cell.length_c   1.000
_cell.angle_alpha   90.00
_cell.angle_beta   90.00
_cell.angle_gamma   90.00
#
_symmetry.space_group_name_H-M   'P 1'
#
loop_
_entity.id
_entity.type
_entity.pdbx_description
1 polymer ?
#
loop_
_entity_poly.entity_id
_entity_poly.type
_entity_poly.pdbx_seq_one_letter_code
_entity_poly.pdbx_strand_id
1 'polypeptide(L)'
;MGPGGSDTRGKNKVFASEKLTEDEIISFATSLTGGIPFKEQILPDGRLMYAKINDNQTINLREFSASAEKTGARWTIDIIGNPDIKAASKTSLNRFEVKFR
;
A
#
# COMPACT_ATOMS: atom_id res chain seq x y z
N MET A 1 16.78 -18.76 6.63
CA MET A 1 15.94 -19.08 5.46
C MET A 1 14.62 -19.64 5.97
N GLY A 2 13.49 -18.97 5.73
CA GLY A 2 12.16 -19.46 6.10
C GLY A 2 11.24 -19.42 4.87
N PRO A 3 10.42 -20.46 4.63
CA PRO A 3 9.81 -20.67 3.33
C PRO A 3 8.63 -19.71 3.15
N GLY A 4 8.75 -18.79 2.19
CA GLY A 4 7.59 -18.12 1.62
C GLY A 4 6.85 -19.15 0.78
N GLY A 5 5.67 -19.58 1.23
CA GLY A 5 4.82 -20.50 0.49
C GLY A 5 4.40 -19.87 -0.84
N SER A 6 4.89 -20.43 -1.94
CA SER A 6 4.35 -20.16 -3.27
C SER A 6 3.11 -21.03 -3.47
N ASP A 7 1.93 -20.42 -3.58
CA ASP A 7 0.76 -21.10 -4.12
C ASP A 7 0.86 -21.10 -5.65
N THR A 8 0.88 -22.32 -6.20
CA THR A 8 1.00 -22.76 -7.59
C THR A 8 -0.12 -22.27 -8.53
N ARG A 9 -0.72 -21.11 -8.28
CA ARG A 9 -1.77 -20.50 -9.13
C ARG A 9 -1.61 -18.98 -9.26
N GLY A 10 -0.50 -18.55 -9.86
CA GLY A 10 -0.40 -17.39 -10.77
C GLY A 10 -0.86 -15.98 -10.36
N LYS A 11 -1.45 -15.72 -9.18
CA LYS A 11 -1.97 -14.37 -8.85
C LYS A 11 -1.94 -13.97 -7.37
N ASN A 12 -1.49 -14.79 -6.42
CA ASN A 12 -1.41 -14.38 -5.01
C ASN A 12 -0.05 -14.70 -4.41
N LYS A 13 0.82 -13.68 -4.32
CA LYS A 13 2.05 -13.76 -3.53
C LYS A 13 1.69 -13.44 -2.08
N VAL A 14 1.50 -14.47 -1.26
CA VAL A 14 1.27 -14.32 0.18
C VAL A 14 2.60 -13.95 0.81
N PHE A 15 2.91 -12.65 0.81
CA PHE A 15 4.02 -12.14 1.58
C PHE A 15 3.60 -12.16 3.05
N ALA A 16 4.37 -12.86 3.90
CA ALA A 16 4.35 -12.59 5.32
C ALA A 16 4.82 -11.13 5.47
N SER A 17 3.90 -10.18 5.57
CA SER A 17 4.20 -8.74 5.52
C SER A 17 5.20 -8.32 6.61
N GLU A 18 5.25 -9.08 7.70
CA GLU A 18 6.24 -9.00 8.79
C GLU A 18 7.69 -9.14 8.34
N LYS A 19 7.94 -9.83 7.23
CA LYS A 19 9.29 -10.09 6.70
C LYS A 19 9.67 -9.19 5.54
N LEU A 20 8.73 -8.38 5.04
CA LEU A 20 9.03 -7.47 3.95
C LEU A 20 9.91 -6.32 4.47
N THR A 21 11.00 -6.09 3.75
CA THR A 21 11.82 -4.89 3.98
C THR A 21 11.09 -3.66 3.46
N GLU A 22 11.51 -2.49 3.93
CA GLU A 22 11.02 -1.21 3.44
C GLU A 22 11.16 -1.09 1.92
N ASP A 23 12.31 -1.45 1.36
CA ASP A 23 12.57 -1.43 -0.08
C ASP A 23 11.61 -2.34 -0.86
N GLU A 24 11.27 -3.51 -0.32
CA GLU A 24 10.31 -4.42 -0.94
C GLU A 24 8.89 -3.84 -0.90
N ILE A 25 8.52 -3.15 0.18
CA ILE A 25 7.22 -2.47 0.31
C ILE A 25 7.13 -1.30 -0.66
N ILE A 26 8.18 -0.48 -0.77
CA ILE A 26 8.27 0.61 -1.74
C ILE A 26 8.20 0.06 -3.16
N SER A 27 8.97 -0.97 -3.47
CA SER A 27 8.98 -1.61 -4.79
C SER A 27 7.60 -2.16 -5.17
N PHE A 28 6.93 -2.84 -4.22
CA PHE A 28 5.57 -3.29 -4.40
C PHE A 28 4.62 -2.12 -4.65
N ALA A 29 4.68 -1.06 -3.84
CA ALA A 29 3.86 0.14 -4.01
C ALA A 29 4.10 0.81 -5.37
N THR A 30 5.35 0.89 -5.84
CA THR A 30 5.72 1.46 -7.15
C THR A 30 5.21 0.59 -8.30
N SER A 31 5.12 -0.73 -8.13
CA SER A 31 4.50 -1.58 -9.14
C SER A 31 3.01 -1.25 -9.33
N LEU A 32 2.32 -0.78 -8.28
CA LEU A 32 0.92 -0.35 -8.35
C LEU A 32 0.75 0.98 -9.07
N THR A 33 1.79 1.81 -9.15
CA THR A 33 1.72 3.11 -9.83
C THR A 33 1.94 3.02 -11.34
N GLY A 34 2.21 1.81 -11.87
CA GLY A 34 2.56 1.63 -13.28
C GLY A 34 3.91 2.27 -13.65
N GLY A 35 4.81 2.44 -12.67
CA GLY A 35 6.13 3.04 -12.88
C GLY A 35 6.21 4.55 -12.65
N ILE A 36 5.11 5.20 -12.22
CA ILE A 36 5.15 6.60 -11.79
C ILE A 36 5.93 6.70 -10.46
N PRO A 37 7.01 7.49 -10.39
CA PRO A 37 7.82 7.60 -9.18
C PRO A 37 7.03 8.27 -8.06
N PHE A 38 7.28 7.82 -6.82
CA PHE A 38 6.74 8.47 -5.64
C PHE A 38 7.45 9.80 -5.38
N LYS A 39 6.66 10.78 -4.93
CA LYS A 39 7.19 11.96 -4.25
C LYS A 39 7.17 11.71 -2.75
N GLU A 40 8.27 12.04 -2.09
CA GLU A 40 8.42 11.87 -0.66
C GLU A 40 8.13 13.17 0.09
N GLN A 41 7.47 13.03 1.24
CA GLN A 41 7.22 14.09 2.20
C GLN A 41 7.41 13.53 3.61
N ILE A 42 8.26 14.19 4.40
CA ILE A 42 8.43 13.88 5.82
C ILE A 42 7.35 14.61 6.61
N LEU A 43 6.55 13.87 7.38
CA LEU A 43 5.52 14.39 8.28
C LEU A 43 5.95 14.18 9.73
N PRO A 44 5.33 14.89 10.70
CA PRO A 44 5.56 14.64 12.12
C PRO A 44 5.32 13.18 12.52
N ASP A 45 4.36 12.51 11.86
CA ASP A 45 3.94 11.14 12.15
C ASP A 45 4.74 10.07 11.36
N GLY A 46 5.70 10.48 10.51
CA GLY A 46 6.53 9.58 9.72
C GLY A 46 6.58 9.94 8.23
N ARG A 47 7.09 9.03 7.40
CA ARG A 47 7.23 9.27 5.95
C ARG A 47 5.93 9.04 5.18
N LEU A 48 5.58 9.98 4.31
CA LEU A 48 4.54 9.86 3.29
C LEU A 48 5.19 9.87 1.90
N MET A 49 4.95 8.82 1.13
CA MET A 49 5.29 8.73 -0.28
C MET A 49 4.01 8.71 -1.09
N TYR A 50 3.83 9.61 -2.06
CA TYR A 50 2.60 9.67 -2.85
C TYR A 50 2.87 9.76 -4.35
N ALA A 51 2.04 9.07 -5.12
CA ALA A 51 2.08 9.05 -6.59
C ALA A 51 0.68 9.34 -7.11
N LYS A 52 0.56 10.42 -7.86
CA LYS A 52 -0.67 10.77 -8.57
C LYS A 52 -0.65 10.06 -9.92
N ILE A 53 -1.54 9.09 -10.10
CA ILE A 53 -1.63 8.26 -11.31
C ILE A 53 -2.34 9.04 -12.42
N ASN A 54 -3.41 9.74 -12.05
CA ASN A 54 -4.15 10.68 -12.88
C ASN A 54 -4.87 11.68 -11.97
N ASP A 55 -5.71 12.57 -12.53
CA ASP A 55 -6.41 13.59 -11.74
C ASP A 55 -7.31 13.04 -10.64
N ASN A 56 -7.76 11.80 -10.79
CA ASN A 56 -8.72 11.18 -9.89
C ASN A 56 -8.15 10.04 -9.08
N GLN A 57 -6.94 9.56 -9.37
CA GLN A 57 -6.34 8.40 -8.71
C GLN A 57 -4.97 8.73 -8.10
N THR A 58 -4.84 8.43 -6.82
CA THR A 58 -3.60 8.62 -6.06
C THR A 58 -3.30 7.38 -5.26
N ILE A 59 -2.03 6.99 -5.24
CA ILE A 59 -1.50 5.96 -4.36
C ILE A 59 -0.63 6.62 -3.32
N ASN A 60 -0.91 6.38 -2.04
CA ASN A 60 -0.09 6.81 -0.91
C ASN A 60 0.55 5.60 -0.27
N LEU A 61 1.81 5.70 0.12
CA LEU A 61 2.53 4.78 0.98
C LEU A 61 2.95 5.56 2.23
N ARG A 62 2.48 5.14 3.40
CA ARG A 62 2.66 5.82 4.68
C ARG A 62 3.35 4.92 5.67
N GLU A 63 4.32 5.46 6.39
CA GLU A 63 4.98 4.80 7.53
C GLU A 63 4.16 4.90 8.83
N PHE A 64 2.85 5.06 8.71
CA PHE A 64 1.94 5.17 9.84
C PHE A 64 0.55 4.68 9.46
N SER A 65 -0.16 4.15 10.44
CA SER A 65 -1.57 3.78 10.31
C SER A 65 -2.34 4.34 11.50
N ALA A 66 -3.51 4.92 11.26
CA ALA A 66 -4.42 5.34 12.33
C ALA A 66 -4.90 4.16 13.21
N SER A 67 -4.69 2.92 12.75
CA SER A 67 -5.01 1.69 13.48
C SER A 67 -3.76 0.88 13.82
N ALA A 68 -2.57 1.49 13.79
CA ALA A 68 -1.30 0.82 14.06
C ALA A 68 -1.32 0.11 15.42
N GLU A 69 -1.86 0.74 16.47
CA GLU A 69 -1.98 0.13 17.80
C GLU A 69 -2.80 -1.17 17.81
N LYS A 70 -3.82 -1.27 16.95
CA LYS A 70 -4.69 -2.46 16.86
C LYS A 70 -4.18 -3.49 15.86
N THR A 71 -3.42 -3.05 14.86
CA THR A 71 -3.06 -3.87 13.70
C THR A 71 -1.57 -4.17 13.60
N GLY A 72 -0.70 -3.53 14.37
CA GLY A 72 0.75 -3.64 14.26
C GLY A 72 1.32 -3.12 12.94
N ALA A 73 0.55 -2.34 12.17
CA ALA A 73 0.95 -1.91 10.84
C ALA A 73 2.10 -0.88 10.90
N ARG A 74 3.23 -1.22 10.29
CA ARG A 74 4.40 -0.36 10.08
C ARG A 74 4.29 0.48 8.81
N TRP A 75 3.74 -0.10 7.75
CA TRP A 75 3.49 0.58 6.48
C TRP A 75 2.05 0.38 6.02
N THR A 76 1.52 1.41 5.37
CA THR A 76 0.14 1.44 4.85
C THR A 76 0.13 1.97 3.44
N ILE A 77 -0.46 1.23 2.49
CA ILE A 77 -0.75 1.73 1.15
C ILE A 77 -2.22 2.12 1.06
N ASP A 78 -2.51 3.35 0.66
CA ASP A 78 -3.86 3.76 0.26
C ASP A 78 -3.94 3.88 -1.26
N ILE A 79 -4.95 3.23 -1.83
CA ILE A 79 -5.33 3.43 -3.24
C ILE A 79 -6.62 4.23 -3.22
N ILE A 80 -6.56 5.48 -3.67
CA ILE A 80 -7.69 6.42 -3.64
C ILE A 80 -8.17 6.65 -5.07
N GLY A 81 -9.48 6.65 -5.27
CA GLY A 81 -10.10 7.18 -6.48
C GLY A 81 -10.15 6.22 -7.66
N ASN A 82 -9.89 4.93 -7.43
CA ASN A 82 -10.11 3.90 -8.45
C ASN A 82 -11.63 3.69 -8.66
N PRO A 83 -12.17 3.88 -9.87
CA PRO A 83 -13.62 3.76 -10.13
C PRO A 83 -14.18 2.36 -9.81
N ASP A 84 -13.39 1.30 -9.95
CA ASP A 84 -13.81 -0.08 -9.62
C ASP A 84 -13.97 -0.26 -8.10
N ILE A 85 -13.17 0.46 -7.30
CA ILE A 85 -13.26 0.46 -5.84
C ILE A 85 -14.53 1.21 -5.39
N LYS A 86 -14.99 2.22 -6.14
CA LYS A 86 -16.19 3.00 -5.78
C LYS A 86 -17.44 2.15 -5.80
N ALA A 87 -17.52 1.23 -6.76
CA ALA A 87 -18.61 0.27 -6.86
C ALA A 87 -18.62 -0.73 -5.69
N ALA A 88 -17.45 -1.09 -5.18
CA ALA A 88 -17.30 -2.07 -4.10
C ALA A 88 -17.34 -1.47 -2.69
N SER A 89 -16.84 -0.25 -2.48
CA SER A 89 -16.50 0.25 -1.14
C SER A 89 -17.66 0.90 -0.38
N LYS A 90 -18.79 1.24 -1.04
CA LYS A 90 -19.96 1.98 -0.49
C LYS A 90 -19.61 3.22 0.36
N THR A 91 -18.38 3.70 0.29
CA THR A 91 -17.80 4.76 1.13
C THR A 91 -17.40 5.91 0.23
N SER A 92 -17.70 7.13 0.66
CA SER A 92 -17.44 8.36 -0.11
C SER A 92 -15.96 8.58 -0.42
N LEU A 93 -15.05 7.94 0.32
CA LEU A 93 -13.60 8.09 0.18
C LEU A 93 -13.01 7.30 -0.99
N ASN A 94 -13.74 6.32 -1.56
CA ASN A 94 -13.25 5.46 -2.65
C ASN A 94 -11.79 4.99 -2.42
N ARG A 95 -11.53 4.51 -1.19
CA ARG A 95 -10.19 4.23 -0.67
C ARG A 95 -10.09 2.76 -0.29
N PHE A 96 -9.03 2.12 -0.76
CA PHE A 96 -8.61 0.79 -0.34
C PHE A 96 -7.29 0.87 0.41
N GLU A 97 -7.18 0.15 1.54
CA GLU A 97 -6.01 0.21 2.43
C GLU A 97 -5.34 -1.16 2.54
N VAL A 98 -4.03 -1.22 2.29
CA VAL A 98 -3.20 -2.42 2.48
C VAL A 98 -2.21 -2.14 3.61
N LYS A 99 -2.19 -3.02 4.61
CA LYS A 99 -1.35 -2.87 5.81
C LYS A 99 -0.23 -3.90 5.84
N PHE A 100 0.97 -3.44 6.17
CA PHE A 100 2.15 -4.28 6.36
C PHE A 100 2.54 -4.25 7.83
N ARG A 101 2.50 -5.42 8.47
CA ARG A 101 2.95 -5.62 9.86
C ARG A 101 4.44 -5.83 9.92
#